data_AF-A0ABD6WJG6-F1
#
_entry.id   AF-A0ABD6WJG6-F1
#
_cell.length_a   1.000
_cell.length_b   1.000
_cell.length_c   1.000
_cell.angle_alpha   90.00
_cell.angle_beta   90.00
_cell.angle_gamma   90.00
#
_symmetry.space_group_name_H-M   'P 1'
#
loop_
_entity.id
_entity.type
_entity.pdbx_description
1 polymer ?
#
loop_
_entity_poly.entity_id
_entity_poly.type
_entity_poly.pdbx_seq_one_letter_code
_entity_poly.pdbx_strand_id
1 'polypeptide(L)' 'MSRNTEPLAGQMVWLVRWIQSRDGWSHETISGAFQERTDTCWRVWVNEELRELPSQDWSPYKP' A
#
# COMPACT_ATOMS: atom_id res chain seq x y z
N MET A 1 -5.98 16.51 -13.86
CA MET A 1 -5.74 15.10 -13.51
C MET A 1 -4.28 14.96 -13.13
N SER A 2 -3.96 14.90 -11.83
CA SER A 2 -2.56 14.74 -11.40
C SER A 2 -2.05 13.40 -11.90
N ARG A 3 -0.95 13.42 -12.67
CA ARG A 3 -0.11 12.23 -12.82
C ARG A 3 0.33 11.85 -11.42
N ASN A 4 -0.22 10.77 -10.85
CA ASN A 4 0.39 10.14 -9.70
C ASN A 4 1.70 9.55 -10.20
N THR A 5 2.76 10.35 -10.14
CA THR A 5 4.11 9.83 -10.24
C THR A 5 4.24 8.79 -9.15
N GLU A 6 4.69 7.60 -9.52
CA GLU A 6 4.94 6.56 -8.53
C GLU A 6 5.94 7.08 -7.48
N PRO A 7 5.80 6.66 -6.21
CA PRO A 7 6.74 7.04 -5.17
C PRO A 7 8.16 6.62 -5.56
N LEU A 8 9.16 7.37 -5.10
CA LEU A 8 10.57 6.97 -5.21
C LEU A 8 10.93 6.03 -4.06
N ALA A 9 11.89 5.13 -4.30
CA ALA A 9 12.42 4.26 -3.26
C ALA A 9 12.88 5.09 -2.03
N GLY A 10 12.50 4.63 -0.83
CA GLY A 10 12.70 5.31 0.45
C GLY A 10 11.61 6.30 0.83
N GLN A 11 10.70 6.69 -0.08
CA GLN A 11 9.60 7.60 0.28
C GLN A 11 8.54 6.90 1.15
N MET A 12 8.01 7.63 2.13
CA MET A 12 6.91 7.13 2.95
C MET A 12 5.64 7.00 2.09
N VAL A 13 4.99 5.84 2.18
CA VAL A 13 3.69 5.56 1.55
C VAL A 13 2.70 5.09 2.60
N TRP A 14 1.42 5.40 2.37
CA TRP A 14 0.30 4.90 3.15
C TRP A 14 -0.62 4.10 2.23
N LEU A 15 -0.87 2.86 2.60
CA LEU A 15 -1.69 1.93 1.83
C LEU A 15 -2.88 1.49 2.68
N VAL A 16 -4.02 1.32 2.03
CA VAL A 16 -5.26 0.80 2.62
C VAL A 16 -5.75 -0.37 1.80
N ARG A 17 -6.26 -1.41 2.47
CA ARG A 17 -7.10 -2.43 1.85
C ARG A 17 -8.47 -2.46 2.49
N TRP A 18 -9.50 -2.69 1.68
CA TRP A 18 -10.87 -2.86 2.15
C TRP A 18 -11.22 -4.33 2.16
N ILE A 19 -11.78 -4.80 3.27
CA ILE A 19 -12.10 -6.19 3.49
C ILE A 19 -13.61 -6.29 3.63
N GLN A 20 -14.24 -7.03 2.72
CA GLN A 20 -15.66 -7.35 2.81
C GLN A 20 -15.83 -8.56 3.73
N SER A 21 -16.63 -8.40 4.76
CA SER A 21 -17.00 -9.46 5.70
C SER A 21 -18.52 -9.60 5.76
N ARG A 22 -19.01 -10.64 6.46
CA ARG A 22 -20.45 -10.86 6.67
C ARG A 22 -21.11 -9.66 7.37
N ASP A 23 -20.40 -9.00 8.27
CA ASP A 23 -20.93 -7.92 9.12
C ASP A 23 -20.74 -6.53 8.51
N GLY A 24 -20.21 -6.47 7.27
CA GLY A 24 -19.99 -5.24 6.53
C GLY A 24 -18.55 -5.08 6.05
N TRP A 25 -18.18 -3.82 5.79
CA TRP A 25 -16.86 -3.45 5.30
C TRP A 25 -15.96 -3.03 6.46
N SER A 26 -14.75 -3.58 6.49
CA SER A 26 -13.65 -3.10 7.33
C SER A 26 -12.47 -2.67 6.45
N HIS A 27 -11.47 -2.04 7.06
CA HIS A 27 -10.24 -1.69 6.37
C HIS A 27 -9.03 -1.98 7.25
N GLU A 28 -7.90 -2.20 6.59
CA GLU A 28 -6.58 -2.24 7.22
C GLU A 28 -5.70 -1.18 6.58
N THR A 29 -4.88 -0.52 7.38
CA THR A 29 -3.89 0.44 6.91
C THR A 29 -2.49 -0.05 7.22
N ILE A 30 -1.55 0.31 6.36
CA ILE A 30 -0.12 0.11 6.57
C ILE A 30 0.64 1.30 6.04
N SER A 31 1.72 1.66 6.71
CA SER A 31 2.63 2.72 6.27
C SER A 31 4.07 2.26 6.39
N GLY A 32 4.90 2.67 5.44
CA GLY A 32 6.30 2.32 5.45
C GLY A 32 7.07 2.97 4.31
N ALA A 33 8.36 2.67 4.23
CA ALA A 33 9.22 3.18 3.17
C ALA A 33 9.03 2.34 1.90
N PHE A 34 8.61 2.99 0.82
CA PHE A 34 8.46 2.37 -0.48
C PHE A 34 9.80 1.80 -0.97
N GLN A 35 9.80 0.58 -1.50
CA GLN A 35 10.96 0.03 -2.19
C GLN A 35 10.72 0.09 -3.69
N GLU A 36 9.69 -0.61 -4.16
CA GLU A 36 9.30 -0.67 -5.56
C GLU A 36 7.84 -1.09 -5.69
N ARG A 37 7.30 -0.91 -6.89
CA ARG A 37 6.00 -1.44 -7.29
C ARG A 37 6.20 -2.34 -8.49
N THR A 38 5.66 -3.55 -8.41
CA THR A 38 5.56 -4.46 -9.54
C THR A 38 4.12 -4.46 -10.06
N ASP A 39 3.89 -5.15 -11.17
CA ASP A 39 2.53 -5.32 -11.72
C ASP A 39 1.58 -6.01 -10.71
N THR A 40 2.11 -6.80 -9.78
CA THR A 40 1.32 -7.64 -8.86
C THR A 40 1.35 -7.16 -7.42
N CYS A 41 2.37 -6.41 -6.98
CA CYS A 41 2.50 -6.00 -5.58
C CYS A 41 3.20 -4.66 -5.36
N TRP A 42 2.91 -4.06 -4.21
CA TRP A 42 3.73 -3.04 -3.57
C TRP A 42 4.75 -3.72 -2.67
N ARG A 43 6.02 -3.30 -2.77
CA ARG A 43 7.07 -3.70 -1.83
C ARG A 43 7.39 -2.54 -0.90
N VAL A 44 7.18 -2.72 0.39
CA VAL A 44 7.27 -1.66 1.40
C VAL A 44 8.00 -2.17 2.64
N TRP A 45 8.97 -1.41 3.12
CA TRP A 45 9.65 -1.67 4.39
C TRP A 45 8.79 -1.19 5.56
N VAL A 46 8.41 -2.11 6.44
CA VAL A 46 7.58 -1.86 7.62
C VAL A 46 8.26 -2.51 8.82
N ASN A 47 8.64 -1.73 9.82
CA ASN A 47 9.35 -2.21 11.02
C ASN A 47 10.56 -3.11 10.67
N GLU A 48 11.41 -2.65 9.74
CA GLU A 48 12.61 -3.37 9.27
C GLU A 48 12.34 -4.67 8.49
N GLU A 49 11.08 -5.00 8.22
CA GLU A 49 10.66 -6.15 7.41
C GLU A 49 10.18 -5.69 6.04
N LEU A 50 10.62 -6.36 4.98
CA LEU A 50 10.09 -6.13 3.64
C LEU A 50 8.75 -6.86 3.49
N ARG A 51 7.68 -6.08 3.27
CA ARG A 51 6.32 -6.60 3.03
C ARG A 51 5.98 -6.52 1.54
N GLU A 52 5.47 -7.63 1.01
CA GLU A 52 4.84 -7.68 -0.32
C GLU A 52 3.32 -7.59 -0.15
N LEU A 53 2.72 -6.55 -0.72
CA LEU A 53 1.31 -6.21 -0.55
C LEU A 53 0.62 -6.28 -1.92
N PRO A 54 -0.33 -7.19 -2.17
CA PRO A 54 -0.95 -7.34 -3.48
C PRO A 54 -1.59 -6.04 -4.00
N SER A 55 -1.25 -5.64 -5.22
CA SER A 55 -1.73 -4.39 -5.86
C SER A 55 -3.24 -4.39 -6.10
N GLN A 56 -3.87 -5.56 -6.15
CA GLN A 56 -5.31 -5.73 -6.28
C GLN A 56 -6.07 -5.45 -4.96
N ASP A 57 -5.40 -5.63 -3.82
CA ASP A 57 -6.01 -5.47 -2.50
C ASP A 57 -5.65 -4.12 -1.86
N TRP A 58 -4.42 -3.65 -2.13
CA TRP A 58 -3.86 -2.46 -1.49
C TRP A 58 -3.79 -1.27 -2.44
N SER A 59 -4.33 -0.14 -1.98
CA SER A 59 -4.35 1.12 -2.70
C SER A 59 -3.68 2.24 -1.91
N PRO A 60 -2.97 3.18 -2.58
CA PRO A 60 -2.43 4.35 -1.92
C PRO A 60 -3.56 5.27 -1.45
N TYR A 61 -3.42 5.79 -0.24
CA TYR A 61 -4.28 6.84 0.29
C TYR A 61 -3.43 7.95 0.92
N LYS A 62 -4.06 9.10 1.17
CA LYS A 62 -3.49 10.15 2.01
C LYS A 62 -4.32 10.20 3.28
N PRO A 63 -3.71 10.04 4.47
CA PRO A 63 -4.42 10.26 5.72
C PRO A 63 -4.90 11.71 5.87
#